data_AF-A0AAJ2JCT7-F1
#
_entry.id   AF-A0AAJ2JCT7-F1
#
_cell.length_a   1.000
_cell.length_b   1.000
_cell.length_c   1.000
_cell.angle_alpha   90.00
_cell.angle_beta   90.00
_cell.angle_gamma   90.00
#
_symmetry.space_group_name_H-M   'P 1'
#
loop_
_entity.id
_entity.type
_entity.pdbx_description
1 polymer ?
#
loop_
_entity_poly.entity_id
_entity_poly.type
_entity_poly.pdbx_seq_one_letter_code
_entity_poly.pdbx_strand_id
1 'polypeptide(L)'
;MSDSRADEMEVLAAASTSVQYQGEELVICPLAVGLIPSVVRELRPVVAGLRSAGSADLALEFEISPELVMDLIADHSGALFAATAICAGRDVEFVKKGDAAEFIGLVLKVVEVNRDFFTRQISPLLAGLRTRIPGVGPMPSSS
;
A
#
# COMPACT_ATOMS: atom_id res chain seq x y z
N MET A 1 25.17 -18.10 -35.92
CA MET A 1 25.27 -19.14 -34.87
C MET A 1 25.62 -18.41 -33.60
N SER A 2 24.61 -17.81 -32.97
CA SER A 2 23.86 -18.41 -31.86
C SER A 2 24.60 -18.18 -30.56
N ASP A 3 24.26 -17.08 -29.88
CA ASP A 3 24.08 -17.14 -28.43
C ASP A 3 23.00 -16.14 -27.99
N SER A 4 21.77 -16.44 -28.44
CA SER A 4 20.56 -15.99 -27.76
C SER A 4 20.34 -16.97 -26.61
N ARG A 5 20.62 -16.53 -25.38
CA ARG A 5 20.01 -16.98 -24.10
C ARG A 5 20.69 -16.45 -22.82
N ALA A 6 21.36 -15.30 -22.87
CA ALA A 6 21.56 -14.52 -21.64
C ALA A 6 20.29 -13.72 -21.23
N ASP A 7 19.11 -14.19 -21.66
CA ASP A 7 17.82 -13.90 -21.05
C ASP A 7 17.66 -14.80 -19.82
N GLU A 8 18.72 -14.83 -18.99
CA GLU A 8 18.72 -15.45 -17.68
C GLU A 8 17.92 -14.53 -16.77
N MET A 9 16.60 -14.59 -16.94
CA MET A 9 15.61 -14.55 -15.89
C MET A 9 16.13 -13.89 -14.61
N GLU A 10 16.29 -12.58 -14.68
CA GLU A 10 16.44 -11.73 -13.51
C GLU A 10 15.10 -11.82 -12.79
N VAL A 11 14.97 -12.87 -11.99
CA VAL A 11 13.97 -12.93 -10.95
C VAL A 11 14.29 -11.72 -10.10
N LEU A 12 13.51 -10.66 -10.28
CA LEU A 12 13.49 -9.47 -9.42
C LEU A 12 13.11 -9.96 -8.01
N ALA A 13 14.04 -10.60 -7.30
CA ALA A 13 13.97 -10.75 -5.88
C ALA A 13 13.92 -9.31 -5.39
N ALA A 14 12.75 -8.86 -4.92
CA ALA A 14 12.54 -7.50 -4.47
C ALA A 14 13.70 -7.13 -3.54
N ALA A 15 14.59 -6.27 -4.02
CA ALA A 15 15.82 -5.99 -3.32
C ALA A 15 15.45 -5.16 -2.09
N SER A 16 15.93 -5.56 -0.91
CA SER A 16 15.82 -4.70 0.26
C SER A 16 16.54 -3.38 -0.03
N THR A 17 16.01 -2.28 0.48
CA THR A 17 16.59 -0.95 0.25
C THR A 17 16.66 -0.18 1.55
N SER A 18 17.57 0.79 1.65
CA SER A 18 17.70 1.60 2.86
C SER A 18 16.98 2.95 2.77
N VAL A 19 16.57 3.47 3.93
CA VAL A 19 16.01 4.82 4.11
C VAL A 19 16.47 5.40 5.43
N GLN A 20 16.83 6.69 5.43
CA GLN A 20 17.15 7.41 6.66
C GLN A 20 15.87 7.76 7.42
N TYR A 21 15.85 7.48 8.72
CA TYR A 21 14.70 7.75 9.57
C TYR A 21 15.14 7.97 11.02
N GLN A 22 14.82 9.12 11.60
CA GLN A 22 15.27 9.53 12.93
C GLN A 22 16.80 9.48 13.09
N GLY A 23 17.53 9.81 12.02
CA GLY A 23 19.00 9.75 11.99
C GLY A 23 19.59 8.33 11.94
N GLU A 24 18.76 7.28 11.84
CA GLU A 24 19.18 5.90 11.68
C GLU A 24 18.92 5.41 10.24
N GLU A 25 19.77 4.52 9.73
CA GLU A 25 19.51 3.82 8.46
C GLU A 25 18.60 2.61 8.72
N LEU A 26 17.42 2.61 8.10
CA LEU A 26 16.47 1.49 8.14
C LEU A 26 16.57 0.68 6.86
N VAL A 27 16.74 -0.63 6.98
CA VAL A 27 16.66 -1.57 5.85
C VAL A 27 15.21 -2.03 5.70
N ILE A 28 14.59 -1.67 4.59
CA ILE A 28 13.24 -2.07 4.22
C ILE A 28 13.31 -3.33 3.37
N CYS A 29 12.64 -4.38 3.83
CA CYS A 29 12.63 -5.68 3.19
C CYS A 29 11.27 -5.96 2.51
N PRO A 30 11.25 -6.89 1.54
CA PRO A 30 9.99 -7.42 1.03
C PRO A 30 9.14 -8.02 2.16
N LEU A 31 7.84 -7.79 2.10
CA LEU A 31 6.90 -8.19 3.13
C LEU A 31 6.76 -9.72 3.15
N ALA A 32 7.10 -10.31 4.29
CA ALA A 32 6.91 -11.74 4.49
C ALA A 32 5.43 -12.12 4.38
N VAL A 33 5.13 -13.27 3.75
CA VAL A 33 3.75 -13.75 3.55
C VAL A 33 2.96 -13.84 4.87
N GLY A 34 3.62 -14.19 5.98
CA GLY A 34 2.99 -14.23 7.30
C GLY A 34 2.56 -12.86 7.86
N LEU A 35 3.13 -11.76 7.36
CA LEU A 35 2.80 -10.40 7.79
C LEU A 35 1.70 -9.74 6.93
N ILE A 36 1.45 -10.26 5.72
CA ILE A 36 0.41 -9.78 4.81
C ILE A 36 -0.96 -9.62 5.52
N PRO A 37 -1.49 -10.62 6.25
CA PRO A 37 -2.79 -10.47 6.90
C PRO A 37 -2.83 -9.35 7.95
N SER A 38 -1.70 -9.11 8.64
CA SER A 38 -1.59 -8.03 9.62
C SER A 38 -1.58 -6.67 8.95
N VAL A 39 -0.76 -6.47 7.91
CA VAL A 39 -0.72 -5.21 7.15
C VAL A 39 -2.08 -4.90 6.53
N VAL A 40 -2.73 -5.88 5.89
CA VAL A 40 -4.06 -5.71 5.29
C VAL A 40 -5.08 -5.31 6.35
N ARG A 41 -5.05 -5.92 7.55
CA ARG A 41 -5.96 -5.58 8.65
C ARG A 41 -5.77 -4.13 9.10
N GLU A 42 -4.53 -3.69 9.30
CA GLU A 42 -4.24 -2.32 9.71
C GLU A 42 -4.69 -1.30 8.64
N LEU A 43 -4.56 -1.62 7.36
CA LEU A 43 -4.97 -0.73 6.26
C LEU A 43 -6.47 -0.73 5.96
N ARG A 44 -7.30 -1.58 6.60
CA ARG A 44 -8.76 -1.60 6.35
C ARG A 44 -9.45 -0.26 6.58
N PRO A 45 -9.18 0.49 7.66
CA PRO A 45 -9.80 1.80 7.89
C PRO A 45 -9.41 2.82 6.82
N VAL A 46 -8.14 2.81 6.38
CA VAL A 46 -7.65 3.65 5.28
C VAL A 46 -8.43 3.36 4.00
N VAL A 47 -8.54 2.08 3.63
CA VAL A 47 -9.32 1.66 2.46
C VAL A 47 -10.78 2.06 2.60
N ALA A 48 -11.39 1.92 3.79
CA ALA A 48 -12.79 2.28 4.01
C ALA A 48 -13.04 3.80 3.93
N GLY A 49 -12.12 4.62 4.44
CA GLY A 49 -12.20 6.08 4.37
C GLY A 49 -12.05 6.58 2.94
N LEU A 50 -11.04 6.12 2.21
CA LEU A 50 -10.88 6.42 0.78
C LEU A 50 -12.13 6.04 -0.02
N ARG A 51 -12.74 4.88 0.29
CA ARG A 51 -14.01 4.49 -0.35
C ARG A 51 -15.17 5.43 -0.06
N SER A 52 -15.24 5.99 1.14
CA SER A 52 -16.33 6.88 1.57
C SER A 52 -16.18 8.30 1.02
N ALA A 53 -14.95 8.73 0.73
CA ALA A 53 -14.65 10.03 0.12
C ALA A 53 -15.01 10.12 -1.38
N GLY A 54 -15.54 9.05 -1.98
CA GLY A 54 -16.00 9.06 -3.38
C GLY A 54 -14.87 9.16 -4.41
N SER A 55 -13.63 8.83 -4.02
CA SER A 55 -12.43 8.88 -4.86
C SER A 55 -12.45 7.76 -5.91
N ALA A 56 -13.37 7.84 -6.87
CA ALA A 56 -13.50 6.88 -7.98
C ALA A 56 -12.27 6.88 -8.90
N ASP A 57 -11.49 7.98 -8.90
CA ASP A 57 -10.25 8.12 -9.69
C ASP A 57 -9.05 7.39 -9.08
N LEU A 58 -8.99 7.19 -7.75
CA LEU A 58 -7.89 6.44 -7.11
C LEU A 58 -7.88 4.94 -7.47
N ALA A 59 -8.94 4.44 -8.10
CA ALA A 59 -9.07 3.03 -8.49
C ALA A 59 -8.43 2.70 -9.85
N LEU A 60 -8.06 3.70 -10.66
CA LEU A 60 -7.52 3.46 -12.01
C LEU A 60 -6.00 3.29 -12.01
N GLU A 61 -5.29 4.06 -11.17
CA GLU A 61 -3.84 3.95 -10.98
C GLU A 61 -3.54 4.32 -9.52
N PHE A 62 -3.52 3.33 -8.62
CA PHE A 62 -3.17 3.56 -7.22
C PHE A 62 -1.67 3.84 -7.10
N GLU A 63 -1.30 5.10 -7.23
CA GLU A 63 0.04 5.60 -6.97
C GLU A 63 0.08 6.28 -5.60
N ILE A 64 1.04 5.88 -4.76
CA ILE A 64 1.25 6.51 -3.46
C ILE A 64 2.14 7.73 -3.67
N SER A 65 1.56 8.92 -3.54
CA SER A 65 2.29 10.20 -3.60
C SER A 65 2.50 10.80 -2.19
N PRO A 66 3.48 11.71 -2.01
CA PRO A 66 3.66 12.47 -0.76
C PRO A 66 2.37 13.14 -0.27
N GLU A 67 1.59 13.74 -1.18
CA GLU A 67 0.35 14.45 -0.89
C GLU A 67 -0.71 13.48 -0.37
N LEU A 68 -0.88 12.33 -1.05
CA LEU A 68 -1.79 11.28 -0.60
C LEU A 68 -1.40 10.77 0.79
N VAL A 69 -0.10 10.57 1.06
CA VAL A 69 0.37 10.15 2.38
C VAL A 69 -0.02 11.18 3.45
N MET A 70 0.13 12.48 3.17
CA MET A 70 -0.26 13.54 4.08
C MET A 70 -1.78 13.58 4.35
N ASP A 71 -2.59 13.43 3.30
CA ASP A 71 -4.05 13.35 3.44
C ASP A 71 -4.44 12.13 4.29
N LEU A 72 -3.79 10.99 4.07
CA LEU A 72 -4.00 9.77 4.86
C LEU A 72 -3.54 9.90 6.31
N ILE A 73 -2.51 10.71 6.61
CA ILE A 73 -2.11 10.99 8.00
C ILE A 73 -3.22 11.77 8.70
N ALA A 74 -3.81 12.78 8.04
CA ALA A 74 -4.85 13.62 8.62
C ALA A 74 -6.06 12.79 9.08
N ASP A 75 -6.49 11.84 8.27
CA ASP A 75 -7.72 11.08 8.50
C ASP A 75 -7.49 9.68 9.13
N HIS A 76 -6.31 9.10 8.93
CA HIS A 76 -6.03 7.69 9.24
C HIS A 76 -4.62 7.43 9.82
N SER A 77 -4.02 8.43 10.48
CA SER A 77 -2.67 8.33 11.09
C SER A 77 -2.41 7.03 11.85
N GLY A 78 -3.31 6.60 12.74
CA GLY A 78 -3.11 5.39 13.55
C GLY A 78 -2.94 4.11 12.71
N ALA A 79 -3.78 3.92 11.70
CA ALA A 79 -3.71 2.79 10.79
C ALA A 79 -2.44 2.84 9.92
N LEU A 80 -2.08 4.03 9.45
CA LEU A 80 -0.90 4.23 8.63
C LEU A 80 0.39 3.99 9.42
N PHE A 81 0.50 4.49 10.66
CA PHE A 81 1.65 4.22 11.52
C PHE A 81 1.80 2.73 11.83
N ALA A 82 0.71 2.04 12.16
CA ALA A 82 0.75 0.61 12.47
C ALA A 82 1.19 -0.22 11.26
N ALA A 83 0.64 0.04 10.08
CA ALA A 83 1.03 -0.66 8.86
C ALA A 83 2.51 -0.40 8.49
N THR A 84 2.96 0.85 8.54
CA THR A 84 4.35 1.21 8.25
C THR A 84 5.32 0.58 9.25
N ALA A 85 4.97 0.52 10.54
CA ALA A 85 5.77 -0.12 11.57
C ALA A 85 5.97 -1.62 11.29
N ILE A 86 4.90 -2.33 10.89
CA ILE A 86 4.99 -3.74 10.48
C ILE A 86 5.95 -3.91 9.30
N CYS A 87 5.81 -3.09 8.25
CA CYS A 87 6.65 -3.18 7.06
C CYS A 87 8.11 -2.79 7.32
N ALA A 88 8.35 -1.85 8.22
CA ALA A 88 9.70 -1.42 8.61
C ALA A 88 10.35 -2.36 9.63
N GLY A 89 9.61 -3.32 10.20
CA GLY A 89 10.12 -4.20 11.26
C GLY A 89 10.45 -3.43 12.55
N ARG A 90 9.67 -2.38 12.86
CA ARG A 90 9.88 -1.51 14.04
C ARG A 90 8.59 -1.39 14.86
N ASP A 91 8.71 -0.87 16.06
CA ASP A 91 7.56 -0.55 16.89
C ASP A 91 6.84 0.71 16.40
N VAL A 92 5.51 0.77 16.60
CA VAL A 92 4.71 1.93 16.21
C VAL A 92 5.15 3.22 16.93
N GLU A 93 5.57 3.11 18.18
CA GLU A 93 6.08 4.26 18.95
C GLU A 93 7.46 4.74 18.46
N PHE A 94 8.22 3.88 17.76
CA PHE A 94 9.39 4.33 17.03
C PHE A 94 8.95 5.15 15.81
N VAL A 95 8.05 4.63 14.98
CA VAL A 95 7.55 5.32 13.77
C VAL A 95 6.81 6.63 14.08
N LYS A 96 6.20 6.80 15.25
CA LYS A 96 5.51 8.06 15.58
C LYS A 96 6.44 9.23 15.92
N LYS A 97 7.73 8.99 16.11
CA LYS A 97 8.70 10.01 16.52
C LYS A 97 9.38 10.73 15.35
N GLY A 98 9.33 10.16 14.14
CA GLY A 98 9.88 10.81 12.96
C GLY A 98 9.08 12.05 12.57
N ASP A 99 9.72 12.99 11.90
CA ASP A 99 9.02 14.13 11.33
C ASP A 99 8.18 13.73 10.10
N ALA A 100 7.37 14.66 9.59
CA ALA A 100 6.49 14.39 8.46
C ALA A 100 7.26 14.01 7.19
N ALA A 101 8.40 14.63 6.90
CA ALA A 101 9.19 14.35 5.72
C ALA A 101 9.86 12.97 5.82
N GLU A 102 10.40 12.63 6.98
CA GLU A 102 10.95 11.31 7.28
C GLU A 102 9.87 10.23 7.14
N PHE A 103 8.67 10.47 7.68
CA PHE A 103 7.59 9.50 7.63
C PHE A 103 7.04 9.29 6.22
N ILE A 104 6.87 10.36 5.44
CA ILE A 104 6.53 10.26 4.02
C ILE A 104 7.59 9.44 3.28
N GLY A 105 8.88 9.75 3.49
CA GLY A 105 9.99 9.01 2.88
C GLY A 105 9.95 7.52 3.21
N LEU A 106 9.69 7.18 4.47
CA LEU A 106 9.55 5.79 4.93
C LEU A 106 8.37 5.08 4.27
N VAL A 107 7.19 5.71 4.20
CA VAL A 107 6.00 5.13 3.56
C VAL A 107 6.25 4.88 2.07
N LEU A 108 6.79 5.86 1.36
CA LEU A 108 7.14 5.72 -0.06
C LEU A 108 8.10 4.57 -0.27
N LYS A 109 9.09 4.42 0.62
CA LYS A 109 10.07 3.33 0.52
C LYS A 109 9.49 1.96 0.81
N VAL A 110 8.61 1.86 1.80
CA VAL A 110 7.82 0.64 2.05
C VAL A 110 7.01 0.25 0.82
N VAL A 111 6.36 1.22 0.17
CA VAL A 111 5.54 0.96 -1.02
C VAL A 111 6.40 0.56 -2.22
N GLU A 112 7.54 1.22 -2.43
CA GLU A 112 8.51 0.91 -3.48
C GLU A 112 8.96 -0.56 -3.40
N VAL A 113 9.46 -0.99 -2.23
CA VAL A 113 9.95 -2.36 -2.00
C VAL A 113 8.82 -3.40 -2.11
N ASN A 114 7.59 -3.02 -1.78
CA ASN A 114 6.44 -3.92 -1.69
C ASN A 114 5.38 -3.67 -2.78
N ARG A 115 5.78 -3.07 -3.91
CA ARG A 115 4.85 -2.61 -4.95
C ARG A 115 3.90 -3.70 -5.43
N ASP A 116 4.38 -4.93 -5.59
CA ASP A 116 3.56 -6.08 -6.00
C ASP A 116 2.46 -6.41 -4.97
N PHE A 117 2.76 -6.31 -3.67
CA PHE A 117 1.76 -6.50 -2.63
C PHE A 117 0.70 -5.39 -2.69
N PHE A 118 1.12 -4.11 -2.76
CA PHE A 118 0.17 -3.00 -2.79
C PHE A 118 -0.70 -3.01 -4.05
N THR A 119 -0.13 -3.30 -5.21
CA THR A 119 -0.87 -3.39 -6.48
C THR A 119 -1.78 -4.61 -6.57
N ARG A 120 -1.40 -5.77 -6.01
CA ARG A 120 -2.21 -7.01 -6.08
C ARG A 120 -3.20 -7.19 -4.94
N GLN A 121 -2.95 -6.61 -3.78
CA GLN A 121 -3.79 -6.81 -2.59
C GLN A 121 -4.55 -5.55 -2.17
N ILE A 122 -3.92 -4.37 -2.23
CA ILE A 122 -4.55 -3.13 -1.74
C ILE A 122 -5.36 -2.45 -2.85
N SER A 123 -4.79 -2.29 -4.04
CA SER A 123 -5.48 -1.67 -5.18
C SER A 123 -6.84 -2.34 -5.50
N PRO A 124 -6.98 -3.68 -5.54
CA PRO A 124 -8.27 -4.31 -5.78
C PRO A 124 -9.32 -4.05 -4.69
N LEU A 125 -8.90 -3.85 -3.43
CA LEU A 125 -9.81 -3.51 -2.34
C LEU A 125 -10.40 -2.10 -2.52
N LEU A 126 -9.66 -1.21 -3.18
CA LEU A 126 -10.12 0.12 -3.59
C LEU A 126 -10.98 0.00 -4.87
N ALA A 127 -10.55 -0.76 -5.88
CA ALA A 127 -11.26 -0.93 -7.14
C ALA A 127 -12.60 -1.68 -7.03
N GLY A 128 -12.79 -2.50 -5.99
CA GLY A 128 -14.07 -3.14 -5.65
C GLY A 128 -15.24 -2.18 -5.39
N LEU A 129 -15.01 -0.87 -5.50
CA LEU A 129 -16.02 0.18 -5.64
C LEU A 129 -16.94 0.00 -6.87
N ARG A 130 -16.43 -0.50 -8.01
CA ARG A 130 -17.25 -0.59 -9.24
C ARG A 130 -18.26 -1.73 -9.24
N THR A 131 -17.97 -2.83 -8.55
CA THR A 131 -18.81 -4.05 -8.57
C THR A 131 -19.90 -4.06 -7.49
N ARG A 132 -19.95 -3.06 -6.60
CA ARG A 132 -20.99 -2.90 -5.59
C ARG A 132 -21.86 -1.66 -5.82
N ILE A 133 -22.28 -1.42 -7.06
CA ILE A 133 -23.53 -0.70 -7.31
C ILE A 133 -24.63 -1.77 -7.40
N PRO A 134 -25.47 -1.99 -6.36
CA PRO A 134 -26.70 -2.74 -6.52
C PRO A 134 -27.70 -1.80 -7.20
N GLY A 135 -27.71 -1.81 -8.53
CA GLY A 135 -28.53 -0.90 -9.31
C GLY A 135 -28.66 -1.36 -10.75
N VAL A 136 -29.47 -2.39 -10.95
CA VAL A 136 -30.43 -2.67 -12.02
C VAL A 136 -30.63 -4.19 -12.00
N GLY A 137 -31.45 -4.65 -11.07
CA GLY A 137 -32.11 -5.94 -11.24
C GLY A 137 -33.18 -5.79 -12.33
N PRO A 138 -33.36 -6.76 -13.24
CA PRO A 138 -34.45 -6.72 -14.20
C PRO A 138 -35.78 -6.70 -13.42
N MET A 139 -36.56 -5.65 -13.64
CA MET A 139 -37.92 -5.53 -13.16
C MET A 139 -38.71 -6.77 -13.61
N PRO A 140 -39.33 -7.56 -12.70
CA PRO A 140 -40.25 -8.60 -13.14
C PRO A 140 -41.50 -7.90 -13.68
N SER A 141 -41.69 -7.94 -15.00
CA SER A 141 -43.00 -7.67 -15.58
C SER A 141 -43.97 -8.68 -15.01
N SER A 142 -44.91 -8.21 -14.19
CA SER A 142 -46.11 -8.98 -13.91
C SER A 142 -47.00 -8.96 -15.16
N SER A 143 -47.58 -10.12 -15.44
CA SER A 143 -48.58 -10.39 -16.48
C SER A 143 -49.84 -9.55 -16.31
#